data_AF-A0A831TBH0-F1
#
_entry.id   AF-A0A831TBH0-F1
#
_cell.length_a   1.000
_cell.length_b   1.000
_cell.length_c   1.000
_cell.angle_alpha   90.00
_cell.angle_beta   90.00
_cell.angle_gamma   90.00
#
_symmetry.space_group_name_H-M   'P 1'
#
loop_
_entity.id
_entity.type
_entity.pdbx_description
1 polymer ?
#
loop_
_entity_poly.entity_id
_entity_poly.type
_entity_poly.pdbx_seq_one_letter_code
_entity_poly.pdbx_strand_id
1 'polypeptide(L)'
;MLARPFRALAALVLLALASQAAPAEQIRIRYWPQNSGASTVMKPADAGQPTGVKVSRFGLRTEPYYCLPKANCLKTYCHKCTGQNVTLPIYLPAATPRIAHTWSGISYQYTNFTVNVNFLQDGSVEVVYADGPF
;
A
#
# COMPACT_ATOMS: atom_id res chain seq x y z
N MET A 1 -14.29 -41.06 34.11
CA MET A 1 -13.02 -40.40 33.74
C MET A 1 -13.27 -39.49 32.55
N LEU A 2 -13.20 -38.18 32.78
CA LEU A 2 -13.11 -37.13 31.76
C LEU A 2 -11.93 -37.41 30.80
N ALA A 3 -12.08 -37.12 29.50
CA ALA A 3 -11.42 -35.95 28.90
C ALA A 3 -11.51 -35.85 27.36
N ARG A 4 -12.27 -34.84 26.92
CA ARG A 4 -11.81 -33.79 25.99
C ARG A 4 -11.75 -34.10 24.47
N PRO A 5 -12.90 -34.15 23.75
CA PRO A 5 -12.90 -33.72 22.34
C PRO A 5 -12.61 -32.21 22.20
N PHE A 6 -12.82 -31.44 23.27
CA PHE A 6 -12.61 -29.99 23.33
C PHE A 6 -11.18 -29.52 23.05
N ARG A 7 -10.16 -30.37 23.29
CA ARG A 7 -8.75 -30.00 23.04
C ARG A 7 -8.41 -29.95 21.55
N ALA A 8 -9.02 -30.82 20.74
CA ALA A 8 -8.74 -30.88 19.30
C ALA A 8 -9.35 -29.67 18.56
N LEU A 9 -10.55 -29.25 18.96
CA LEU A 9 -11.22 -28.08 18.38
C LEU A 9 -10.47 -26.77 18.67
N ALA A 10 -9.94 -26.61 19.89
CA ALA A 10 -9.18 -25.42 20.27
C ALA A 10 -7.88 -25.28 19.45
N ALA A 11 -7.18 -26.39 19.18
CA ALA A 11 -5.97 -26.38 18.35
C ALA A 11 -6.26 -26.00 16.88
N LEU A 12 -7.41 -26.42 16.35
CA LEU A 12 -7.83 -26.13 14.98
C LEU A 12 -8.26 -24.67 14.80
N VAL A 13 -8.93 -24.10 15.81
CA VAL A 13 -9.27 -22.67 15.85
C VAL A 13 -8.00 -21.81 15.97
N LEU A 14 -7.03 -22.22 16.81
CA LEU A 14 -5.74 -21.52 16.91
C LEU A 14 -4.92 -21.59 15.61
N LEU A 15 -4.93 -22.72 14.90
CA LEU A 15 -4.31 -22.83 13.58
C LEU A 15 -5.02 -21.95 12.53
N ALA A 16 -6.36 -21.89 12.55
CA ALA A 16 -7.15 -21.08 11.62
C ALA A 16 -7.07 -19.57 11.90
N LEU A 17 -6.77 -19.16 13.14
CA LEU A 17 -6.49 -17.77 13.49
C LEU A 17 -5.07 -17.35 13.10
N ALA A 18 -4.12 -18.29 13.11
CA ALA A 18 -2.73 -18.06 12.69
C ALA A 18 -2.53 -18.04 11.17
N SER A 19 -3.50 -18.54 10.40
CA SER A 19 -3.49 -18.47 8.93
C SER A 19 -4.00 -17.14 8.37
N GLN A 20 -4.34 -16.17 9.23
CA GLN A 20 -4.51 -14.78 8.80
C GLN A 20 -3.22 -14.33 8.14
N ALA A 21 -3.32 -14.05 6.83
CA ALA A 21 -2.21 -13.70 5.94
C ALA A 21 -1.10 -12.95 6.68
N ALA A 22 0.11 -13.51 6.67
CA ALA A 22 1.26 -12.89 7.30
C ALA A 22 1.34 -11.42 6.86
N PRO A 23 1.27 -10.43 7.77
CA PRO A 23 1.44 -9.03 7.40
C PRO A 23 2.76 -8.87 6.66
N ALA A 24 2.68 -8.65 5.35
CA ALA A 24 3.82 -8.50 4.49
C ALA A 24 4.58 -7.22 4.79
N GLU A 25 5.85 -7.18 4.42
CA GLU A 25 6.62 -5.95 4.44
C GLU A 25 5.96 -4.94 3.49
N GLN A 26 5.68 -3.74 4.00
CA GLN A 26 4.97 -2.70 3.27
C GLN A 26 5.77 -1.41 3.25
N ILE A 27 5.79 -0.76 2.10
CA ILE A 27 6.34 0.59 1.96
C ILE A 27 5.18 1.52 1.65
N ARG A 28 5.00 2.54 2.48
CA ARG A 28 3.97 3.57 2.34
C ARG A 28 4.64 4.87 1.98
N ILE A 29 4.39 5.37 0.78
CA ILE A 29 4.93 6.63 0.29
C ILE A 29 3.77 7.60 0.16
N ARG A 30 3.89 8.74 0.84
CA ARG A 30 2.88 9.80 0.78
C ARG A 30 3.32 10.87 -0.21
N TYR A 31 2.46 11.13 -1.18
CA TYR A 31 2.65 12.15 -2.19
C TYR A 31 1.74 13.34 -1.89
N TRP A 32 2.31 14.53 -1.99
CA TRP A 32 1.62 15.79 -1.77
C TRP A 32 1.36 16.50 -3.09
N PRO A 33 0.24 17.23 -3.20
CA PRO A 33 -0.07 18.02 -4.38
C PRO A 33 0.98 19.11 -4.56
N GLN A 34 1.69 19.09 -5.68
CA GLN A 34 2.56 20.19 -6.08
C GLN A 34 1.75 21.05 -7.06
N ASN A 35 1.37 22.26 -6.64
CA ASN A 35 0.50 23.14 -7.43
C ASN A 35 1.07 23.34 -8.84
N SER A 36 0.38 22.83 -9.86
CA SER A 36 0.55 23.27 -11.26
C SER A 36 -0.70 22.99 -12.10
N GLY A 37 -1.60 23.96 -12.23
CA GLY A 37 -2.64 23.99 -13.28
C GLY A 37 -3.67 22.86 -13.26
N ALA A 38 -4.16 22.46 -14.44
CA ALA A 38 -5.31 21.54 -14.61
C ALA A 38 -5.04 20.07 -14.23
N SER A 39 -3.77 19.71 -14.00
CA SER A 39 -3.38 18.40 -13.44
C SER A 39 -2.28 18.60 -12.42
N THR A 40 -2.55 18.18 -11.19
CA THR A 40 -1.61 18.31 -10.08
C THR A 40 -0.61 17.16 -10.14
N VAL A 41 0.67 17.48 -10.36
CA VAL A 41 1.75 16.49 -10.20
C VAL A 41 2.00 16.29 -8.72
N MET A 42 1.97 15.04 -8.28
CA MET A 42 2.19 14.74 -6.86
C MET A 42 3.65 14.40 -6.64
N LYS A 43 4.26 15.00 -5.62
CA LYS A 43 5.66 14.77 -5.26
C LYS A 43 5.73 14.09 -3.88
N PRO A 44 6.59 13.09 -3.69
CA PRO A 44 6.88 12.57 -2.35
C PRO A 44 7.69 13.61 -1.54
N ALA A 45 8.02 13.31 -0.28
CA ALA A 45 8.74 14.22 0.60
C ALA A 45 10.02 14.82 -0.04
N ASP A 46 10.39 16.03 0.36
CA ASP A 46 11.55 16.75 -0.17
C ASP A 46 12.89 16.03 0.11
N ALA A 47 13.93 16.42 -0.63
CA ALA A 47 15.26 15.83 -0.51
C ALA A 47 15.77 15.90 0.94
N GLY A 48 16.22 14.77 1.48
CA GLY A 48 16.71 14.65 2.86
C GLY A 48 15.65 14.33 3.90
N GLN A 49 14.36 14.31 3.53
CA GLN A 49 13.28 13.82 4.37
C GLN A 49 12.98 12.34 4.07
N PRO A 50 12.50 11.55 5.05
CA PRO A 50 12.03 10.20 4.79
C PRO A 50 10.92 10.26 3.75
N THR A 51 11.15 9.56 2.64
CA THR A 51 10.28 9.60 1.47
C THR A 51 9.03 8.74 1.65
N GLY A 52 9.09 7.83 2.61
CA GLY A 52 7.96 7.07 3.08
C GLY A 52 8.29 6.37 4.38
N VAL A 53 7.47 5.39 4.70
CA VAL A 53 7.57 4.58 5.88
C VAL A 53 7.59 3.11 5.47
N LYS A 54 8.59 2.38 5.97
CA LYS A 54 8.69 0.94 5.82
C LYS A 54 8.09 0.29 7.06
N VAL A 55 7.07 -0.51 6.85
CA VAL A 55 6.36 -1.28 7.89
C VAL A 55 6.85 -2.72 7.77
N SER A 56 7.56 -3.18 8.80
CA SER A 56 8.09 -4.54 8.86
C SER A 56 6.98 -5.58 8.85
N ARG A 57 7.32 -6.80 8.41
CA ARG A 57 6.48 -7.99 8.57
C ARG A 57 6.13 -8.09 10.07
N PHE A 58 4.84 -8.04 10.41
CA PHE A 58 4.23 -7.88 11.77
C PHE A 58 3.81 -6.47 12.23
N GLY A 59 4.09 -5.40 11.48
CA GLY A 59 3.65 -4.04 11.85
C GLY A 59 4.25 -3.50 13.15
N LEU A 60 5.22 -4.23 13.74
CA LEU A 60 5.83 -3.91 15.04
C LEU A 60 6.93 -2.85 14.92
N ARG A 61 7.49 -2.67 13.71
CA ARG A 61 8.49 -1.64 13.42
C ARG A 61 8.11 -0.84 12.20
N THR A 62 8.18 0.47 12.39
CA THR A 62 7.90 1.52 11.43
C THR A 62 9.20 2.30 11.29
N GLU A 63 9.89 2.10 10.16
CA GLU A 63 11.20 2.70 9.90
C GLU A 63 11.08 3.75 8.79
N PRO A 64 11.83 4.87 8.88
CA PRO A 64 11.89 5.83 7.79
C PRO A 64 12.46 5.17 6.54
N TYR A 65 11.80 5.38 5.40
CA TYR A 65 12.22 4.83 4.11
C TYR A 65 12.70 5.96 3.20
N TYR A 66 13.96 5.90 2.79
CA TYR A 66 14.62 6.97 2.02
C TYR A 66 14.76 6.66 0.53
N CYS A 67 14.59 5.40 0.13
CA CYS A 67 14.87 4.95 -1.24
C CYS A 67 13.57 4.85 -2.05
N LEU A 68 13.17 5.90 -2.77
CA LEU A 68 12.00 5.80 -3.65
C LEU A 68 12.12 4.62 -4.64
N PRO A 69 11.09 3.79 -4.77
CA PRO A 69 10.99 2.85 -5.88
C PRO A 69 11.12 3.64 -7.18
N LYS A 70 11.98 3.17 -8.08
CA LYS A 70 12.17 3.81 -9.39
C LYS A 70 10.87 3.71 -10.17
N ALA A 71 10.13 4.82 -10.22
CA ALA A 71 8.88 4.91 -10.97
C ALA A 71 9.14 4.54 -12.43
N ASN A 72 8.33 3.64 -12.98
CA ASN A 72 8.41 3.22 -14.37
C ASN A 72 7.23 3.71 -15.20
N CYS A 73 6.24 4.36 -14.57
CA CYS A 73 5.12 4.98 -15.26
C CYS A 73 4.58 6.20 -14.51
N LEU A 74 3.95 7.09 -15.27
CA LEU A 74 3.13 8.19 -14.76
C LEU A 74 1.67 7.81 -14.95
N LYS A 75 0.89 7.79 -13.86
CA LYS A 75 -0.54 7.47 -13.90
C LYS A 75 -1.34 8.64 -13.39
N THR A 76 -2.31 9.07 -14.19
CA THR A 76 -3.27 10.11 -13.83
C THR A 76 -4.54 9.48 -13.28
N TYR A 77 -5.01 10.00 -12.16
CA TYR A 77 -6.21 9.55 -11.47
C TYR A 77 -7.11 10.74 -11.17
N CYS A 78 -8.42 10.52 -11.19
CA CYS A 78 -9.37 11.45 -10.58
C CYS A 78 -9.38 11.21 -9.06
N HIS A 79 -8.90 12.18 -8.29
CA HIS A 79 -8.79 12.12 -6.84
C HIS A 79 -10.16 12.06 -6.19
N LYS A 80 -10.47 10.98 -5.48
CA LYS A 80 -11.82 10.68 -5.01
C LYS A 80 -12.39 11.70 -4.02
N CYS A 81 -11.54 12.36 -3.23
CA CYS A 81 -12.00 13.33 -2.24
C CYS A 81 -12.08 14.77 -2.78
N THR A 82 -11.28 15.13 -3.79
CA THR A 82 -11.17 16.52 -4.28
C THR A 82 -11.71 16.70 -5.69
N GLY A 83 -11.99 15.61 -6.42
CA GLY A 83 -12.43 15.60 -7.81
C GLY A 83 -11.35 16.01 -8.82
N GLN A 84 -10.15 16.37 -8.37
CA GLN A 84 -9.07 16.86 -9.23
C GLN A 84 -8.28 15.72 -9.89
N ASN A 85 -7.75 15.96 -11.08
CA ASN A 85 -6.84 15.02 -11.72
C ASN A 85 -5.43 15.13 -11.12
N VAL A 86 -4.97 14.05 -10.50
CA VAL A 86 -3.64 13.93 -9.89
C VAL A 86 -2.78 12.96 -10.68
N THR A 87 -1.53 13.33 -10.96
CA THR A 87 -0.57 12.48 -11.68
C THR A 87 0.49 11.97 -10.72
N LEU A 88 0.61 10.64 -10.63
CA LEU A 88 1.52 9.94 -9.71
C LEU A 88 2.65 9.25 -10.49
N PRO A 89 3.92 9.48 -10.11
CA PRO A 89 5.03 8.62 -10.50
C PRO A 89 5.03 7.36 -9.62
N ILE A 90 4.67 6.22 -10.20
CA ILE A 90 4.60 4.93 -9.49
C ILE A 90 5.36 3.83 -10.22
N TYR A 91 5.72 2.80 -9.47
CA TYR A 91 6.24 1.56 -10.02
C TYR A 91 5.11 0.54 -10.16
N LEU A 92 4.89 0.04 -11.37
CA LEU A 92 3.95 -1.05 -11.65
C LEU A 92 4.71 -2.15 -12.38
N PRO A 93 4.75 -3.40 -11.88
CA PRO A 93 5.35 -4.51 -12.62
C PRO A 93 4.79 -4.66 -14.04
N ALA A 94 5.61 -5.21 -14.95
CA ALA A 94 5.22 -5.41 -16.34
C ALA A 94 4.10 -6.46 -16.54
N ALA A 95 3.86 -7.31 -15.54
CA ALA A 95 2.76 -8.28 -15.56
C ALA A 95 1.40 -7.58 -15.60
N THR A 96 0.34 -8.29 -15.96
CA THR A 96 -1.02 -7.73 -15.92
C THR A 96 -1.58 -7.86 -14.50
N PRO A 97 -1.88 -6.75 -13.80
CA PRO A 97 -2.52 -6.82 -12.50
C PRO A 97 -4.01 -7.10 -12.63
N ARG A 98 -4.59 -7.71 -11.59
CA ARG A 98 -6.01 -7.57 -11.31
C ARG A 98 -6.26 -6.21 -10.67
N ILE A 99 -7.10 -5.39 -11.28
CA ILE A 99 -7.41 -4.04 -10.80
C ILE A 99 -8.70 -4.08 -9.99
N ALA A 100 -8.65 -3.59 -8.76
CA ALA A 100 -9.82 -3.42 -7.91
C ALA A 100 -9.98 -1.94 -7.55
N HIS A 101 -11.18 -1.40 -7.75
CA HIS A 101 -11.53 -0.07 -7.30
C HIS A 101 -12.16 -0.18 -5.92
N THR A 102 -11.59 0.53 -4.95
CA THR A 102 -12.13 0.62 -3.59
C THR A 102 -12.74 2.00 -3.39
N TRP A 103 -13.47 2.17 -2.29
CA TRP A 103 -14.02 3.47 -1.92
C TRP A 103 -12.92 4.54 -1.77
N SER A 104 -11.80 4.16 -1.15
CA SER A 104 -10.68 5.06 -0.85
C SER A 104 -9.63 5.13 -1.96
N GLY A 105 -9.72 4.32 -3.02
CA GLY A 105 -8.55 4.10 -3.86
C GLY A 105 -8.67 3.09 -4.98
N ILE A 106 -7.50 2.66 -5.45
CA ILE A 106 -7.31 1.68 -6.51
C ILE A 106 -6.21 0.71 -6.08
N SER A 107 -6.46 -0.58 -6.22
CA SER A 107 -5.52 -1.65 -5.89
C SER A 107 -5.12 -2.39 -7.16
N TYR A 108 -3.81 -2.48 -7.41
CA TYR A 108 -3.21 -3.30 -8.45
C TYR A 108 -2.64 -4.56 -7.81
N GLN A 109 -3.33 -5.68 -8.03
CA GLN A 109 -2.99 -6.97 -7.43
C GLN A 109 -2.26 -7.84 -8.45
N TYR A 110 -1.01 -8.15 -8.15
CA TYR A 110 -0.20 -9.13 -8.88
C TYR A 110 -0.05 -10.38 -8.01
N THR A 111 0.46 -11.47 -8.60
CA THR A 111 0.59 -12.77 -7.90
C THR A 111 1.33 -12.67 -6.57
N ASN A 112 2.41 -11.90 -6.51
CA ASN A 112 3.26 -11.74 -5.31
C ASN A 112 3.53 -10.26 -4.99
N PHE A 113 2.66 -9.35 -5.41
CA PHE A 113 2.91 -7.92 -5.24
C PHE A 113 1.60 -7.16 -5.30
N THR A 114 1.40 -6.22 -4.37
CA THR A 114 0.22 -5.36 -4.41
C THR A 114 0.63 -3.90 -4.34
N VAL A 115 0.07 -3.08 -5.22
CA VAL A 115 0.20 -1.62 -5.19
C VAL A 115 -1.15 -1.01 -4.91
N ASN A 116 -1.32 -0.39 -3.75
CA ASN A 116 -2.53 0.34 -3.40
C ASN A 116 -2.30 1.84 -3.53
N VAL A 117 -3.19 2.51 -4.24
CA VAL A 117 -3.24 3.97 -4.37
C VAL A 117 -4.43 4.44 -3.56
N ASN A 118 -4.18 5.11 -2.44
CA ASN A 118 -5.19 5.59 -1.51
C ASN A 118 -5.28 7.12 -1.56
N PHE A 119 -6.47 7.64 -1.84
CA PHE A 119 -6.77 9.07 -1.81
C PHE A 119 -7.17 9.47 -0.40
N LEU A 120 -6.50 10.50 0.14
CA LEU A 120 -6.73 10.98 1.50
C LEU A 120 -7.53 12.28 1.48
N GLN A 121 -8.25 12.55 2.57
CA GLN A 121 -9.14 13.73 2.66
C GLN A 121 -8.38 15.06 2.57
N ASP A 122 -7.11 15.08 2.95
CA ASP A 122 -6.26 16.27 2.84
C ASP A 122 -5.70 16.51 1.43
N GLY A 123 -6.16 15.75 0.43
CA GLY A 123 -5.73 15.88 -0.97
C GLY A 123 -4.41 15.21 -1.29
N SER A 124 -3.75 14.62 -0.29
CA SER A 124 -2.56 13.79 -0.50
C SER A 124 -2.94 12.39 -1.00
N VAL A 125 -1.97 11.72 -1.63
CA VAL A 125 -2.14 10.34 -2.09
C VAL A 125 -1.10 9.45 -1.42
N GLU A 126 -1.53 8.39 -0.78
CA GLU A 126 -0.66 7.37 -0.22
C GLU A 126 -0.56 6.19 -1.19
N VAL A 127 0.66 5.84 -1.61
CA VAL A 127 0.94 4.64 -2.37
C VAL A 127 1.57 3.61 -1.46
N VAL A 128 0.92 2.45 -1.34
CA VAL A 128 1.37 1.34 -0.52
C VAL A 128 1.84 0.21 -1.44
N TYR A 129 3.10 -0.15 -1.32
CA TYR A 129 3.68 -1.32 -1.95
C TYR A 129 3.75 -2.44 -0.92
N ALA A 130 3.06 -3.54 -1.16
CA ALA A 130 3.01 -4.70 -0.28
C ALA A 130 3.54 -5.96 -1.00
N ASP A 131 4.13 -6.87 -0.22
CA ASP A 131 4.59 -8.20 -0.68
C ASP A 131 5.75 -8.16 -1.71
N GLY A 132 6.34 -6.98 -1.95
CA GLY A 132 7.37 -6.76 -2.99
C GLY A 132 8.81 -6.99 -2.53
N PRO A 133 9.78 -6.91 -3.47
CA PRO A 133 11.20 -7.20 -3.22
C PRO A 133 11.96 -6.03 -2.55
N PHE A 134 11.33 -5.27 -1.66
CA PHE A 134 11.84 -3.96 -1.20
C PHE A 134 12.25 -3.91 0.28
#